data_AF-A0A424R8M6-F1
#
_entry.id   AF-A0A424R8M6-F1
#
_cell.length_a   1.000
_cell.length_b   1.000
_cell.length_c   1.000
_cell.angle_alpha   90.00
_cell.angle_beta   90.00
_cell.angle_gamma   90.00
#
_symmetry.space_group_name_H-M   'P 1'
#
loop_
_entity.id
_entity.type
_entity.pdbx_description
1 polymer ?
#
loop_
_entity_poly.entity_id
_entity_poly.type
_entity_poly.pdbx_seq_one_letter_code
_entity_poly.pdbx_strand_id
1 'polypeptide(L)'
;MACRTPFFPFAGLCLFGVLMLSCASPSSPVSRAQDVPDLGNDMIDRVTLSEEALNSFVSADTLEVIAQDLTEYFAATNEGRWDDLMHHFPMHKKQGDTTFVRSSKEALEHWTERGVKNRTASAEIVYASPSFTDGDQDVVLLNMQLSHFVEFHPQYDGPRPDGLKGMVESNYGKGNAVYKEAPLAPGDSLPLRYWEVAGLNRIWAVSHVDSAHWCFLPPNFNESGAAGMMGANAMVEALRHRRANDPTSER
;
A
#
# COMPACT_ATOMS: atom_id res chain seq x y z
N MET A 1 -42.48 -1.82 17.96
CA MET A 1 -41.31 -2.65 17.62
C MET A 1 -40.70 -2.07 16.35
N ALA A 2 -39.68 -1.21 16.50
CA ALA A 2 -38.96 -0.64 15.37
C ALA A 2 -37.65 -1.44 15.22
N CYS A 3 -37.50 -2.10 14.07
CA CYS A 3 -36.28 -2.79 13.68
C CYS A 3 -35.22 -1.72 13.40
N ARG A 4 -34.20 -1.62 14.26
CA ARG A 4 -33.03 -0.76 14.04
C ARG A 4 -32.15 -1.45 13.01
N THR A 5 -32.06 -0.86 11.83
CA THR A 5 -31.01 -1.16 10.84
C THR A 5 -29.65 -0.78 11.43
N PRO A 6 -28.62 -1.64 11.32
CA PRO A 6 -27.27 -1.27 11.72
C PRO A 6 -26.70 -0.27 10.70
N PHE A 7 -26.22 0.85 11.23
CA PHE A 7 -25.51 1.90 10.51
C PHE A 7 -24.12 1.37 10.15
N PHE A 8 -23.84 1.17 8.86
CA PHE A 8 -22.54 0.73 8.35
C PHE A 8 -21.65 1.96 8.08
N PRO A 9 -20.47 2.11 8.69
CA PRO A 9 -19.48 3.08 8.24
C PRO A 9 -18.66 2.44 7.10
N PHE A 10 -19.18 2.47 5.88
CA PHE A 10 -18.39 2.19 4.67
C PHE A 10 -17.65 3.48 4.26
N ALA A 11 -16.51 3.73 4.89
CA ALA A 11 -15.49 4.61 4.32
C ALA A 11 -14.45 3.72 3.63
N GLY A 12 -14.54 3.64 2.30
CA GLY A 12 -13.59 2.88 1.47
C GLY A 12 -14.14 1.55 0.96
N LEU A 13 -15.17 1.60 0.10
CA LEU A 13 -15.35 0.74 -1.08
C LEU A 13 -16.75 1.05 -1.65
N CYS A 14 -16.82 1.86 -2.71
CA CYS A 14 -18.07 2.04 -3.44
C CYS A 14 -18.07 1.17 -4.70
N LEU A 15 -19.04 0.26 -4.70
CA LEU A 15 -19.39 -0.66 -5.75
C LEU A 15 -20.32 0.04 -6.77
N PHE A 16 -20.08 -0.29 -8.05
CA PHE A 16 -20.99 -0.32 -9.20
C PHE A 16 -21.23 0.92 -10.11
N GLY A 17 -20.90 0.66 -11.38
CA GLY A 17 -21.42 1.31 -12.59
C GLY A 17 -20.92 0.61 -13.86
N VAL A 18 -21.31 -0.65 -14.09
CA VAL A 18 -21.01 -1.38 -15.34
C VAL A 18 -22.08 -1.08 -16.38
N LEU A 19 -21.69 -0.56 -17.55
CA LEU A 19 -22.37 -0.77 -18.83
C LEU A 19 -21.33 -1.30 -19.82
N MET A 20 -21.45 -2.59 -20.12
CA MET A 20 -20.66 -3.32 -21.11
C MET A 20 -21.06 -2.94 -22.53
N LEU A 21 -20.08 -2.94 -23.45
CA LEU A 21 -20.13 -3.64 -24.75
C LEU A 21 -18.77 -3.46 -25.44
N SER A 22 -17.94 -4.51 -25.46
CA SER A 22 -17.20 -4.88 -26.69
C SER A 22 -16.54 -6.25 -26.52
N CYS A 23 -16.85 -7.14 -27.45
CA CYS A 23 -16.23 -8.44 -27.62
C CYS A 23 -14.85 -8.30 -28.28
N ALA A 24 -13.84 -9.01 -27.77
CA ALA A 24 -12.72 -9.48 -28.59
C ALA A 24 -12.10 -10.73 -27.93
N SER A 25 -11.97 -11.78 -28.73
CA SER A 25 -11.47 -13.12 -28.37
C SER A 25 -9.96 -13.15 -28.08
N PRO A 26 -9.46 -14.18 -27.38
CA PRO A 26 -8.14 -14.16 -26.75
C PRO A 26 -7.04 -14.65 -27.69
N SER A 27 -5.87 -14.01 -27.62
CA SER A 27 -4.59 -14.60 -28.04
C SER A 27 -3.76 -14.85 -26.78
N SER A 28 -3.65 -16.11 -26.37
CA SER A 28 -2.78 -16.53 -25.27
C SER A 28 -1.36 -16.76 -25.78
N PRO A 29 -0.31 -16.17 -25.19
CA PRO A 29 1.01 -16.75 -25.23
C PRO A 29 1.21 -17.65 -24.00
N VAL A 30 1.50 -18.91 -24.29
CA VAL A 30 2.25 -19.91 -23.51
C VAL A 30 2.60 -19.50 -22.07
N SER A 31 1.83 -20.05 -21.12
CA SER A 31 2.16 -20.02 -19.70
C SER A 31 3.33 -20.98 -19.45
N ARG A 32 4.51 -20.42 -19.24
CA ARG A 32 5.63 -21.13 -18.62
C ARG A 32 5.18 -21.44 -17.19
N ALA A 33 5.32 -22.67 -16.74
CA ALA A 33 5.08 -23.03 -15.34
C ALA A 33 5.95 -22.12 -14.48
N GLN A 34 5.34 -21.10 -13.86
CA GLN A 34 6.01 -20.30 -12.86
C GLN A 34 6.09 -21.19 -11.63
N ASP A 35 7.30 -21.51 -11.22
CA ASP A 35 7.56 -22.07 -9.90
C ASP A 35 6.79 -21.21 -8.89
N VAL A 36 5.90 -21.86 -8.14
CA VAL A 36 5.23 -21.24 -7.01
C VAL A 36 6.36 -20.78 -6.09
N PRO A 37 6.54 -19.47 -5.85
CA PRO A 37 7.53 -19.03 -4.87
C PRO A 37 7.22 -19.77 -3.58
N ASP A 38 8.23 -20.34 -2.95
CA ASP A 38 8.11 -20.67 -1.54
C ASP A 38 7.60 -19.38 -0.88
N LEU A 39 6.43 -19.44 -0.26
CA LEU A 39 5.95 -18.34 0.58
C LEU A 39 6.80 -18.40 1.83
N GLY A 40 8.10 -18.13 1.65
CA GLY A 40 9.06 -18.01 2.72
C GLY A 40 8.48 -17.02 3.71
N ASN A 41 8.73 -17.28 4.98
CA ASN A 41 8.33 -16.41 6.08
C ASN A 41 9.15 -15.10 6.08
N ASP A 42 9.75 -14.75 4.95
CA ASP A 42 10.63 -13.62 4.75
C ASP A 42 9.76 -12.37 4.76
N MET A 43 9.66 -11.80 5.96
CA MET A 43 9.22 -10.44 6.18
C MET A 43 10.37 -9.51 5.84
N ILE A 44 10.04 -8.29 5.43
CA ILE A 44 11.05 -7.25 5.22
C ILE A 44 11.88 -7.07 6.50
N ASP A 45 13.20 -7.20 6.36
CA ASP A 45 14.18 -6.85 7.41
C ASP A 45 14.49 -5.35 7.35
N ARG A 46 14.68 -4.84 6.14
CA ARG A 46 14.95 -3.42 5.88
C ARG A 46 14.49 -3.00 4.50
N VAL A 47 14.06 -1.75 4.38
CA VAL A 47 13.98 -1.05 3.09
C VAL A 47 15.38 -0.71 2.64
N THR A 48 15.72 -1.04 1.40
CA THR A 48 17.04 -0.75 0.83
C THR A 48 16.99 0.43 -0.13
N LEU A 49 18.15 1.04 -0.37
CA LEU A 49 18.35 2.01 -1.43
C LEU A 49 19.03 1.30 -2.60
N SER A 50 18.58 1.53 -3.83
CA SER A 50 19.20 0.89 -4.99
C SER A 50 20.62 1.41 -5.21
N GLU A 51 21.58 0.51 -5.38
CA GLU A 51 22.97 0.89 -5.66
C GLU A 51 23.16 1.33 -7.12
N GLU A 52 22.36 0.77 -8.04
CA GLU A 52 22.53 0.97 -9.48
C GLU A 52 21.51 1.92 -10.09
N ALA A 53 20.27 1.90 -9.60
CA ALA A 53 19.15 2.58 -10.23
C ALA A 53 18.64 3.80 -9.44
N LEU A 54 19.23 4.11 -8.28
CA LEU A 54 18.75 5.18 -7.43
C LEU A 54 18.92 6.55 -8.09
N ASN A 55 17.80 7.24 -8.27
CA ASN A 55 17.77 8.66 -8.62
C ASN A 55 17.08 9.47 -7.52
N SER A 56 17.88 10.08 -6.64
CA SER A 56 17.40 10.85 -5.48
C SER A 56 17.68 12.34 -5.63
N PHE A 57 16.72 13.15 -5.20
CA PHE A 57 16.82 14.61 -5.16
C PHE A 57 16.64 15.17 -3.74
N VAL A 58 16.70 14.30 -2.73
CA VAL A 58 16.91 14.65 -1.32
C VAL A 58 18.32 14.26 -0.88
N SER A 59 18.77 14.79 0.25
CA SER A 59 20.06 14.41 0.83
C SER A 59 20.09 12.91 1.17
N ALA A 60 21.28 12.30 1.15
CA ALA A 60 21.44 10.89 1.51
C ALA A 60 20.95 10.63 2.94
N ASP A 61 21.36 11.47 3.90
CA ASP A 61 20.92 11.38 5.30
C ASP A 61 19.39 11.41 5.43
N THR A 62 18.70 12.31 4.70
CA THR A 62 17.23 12.35 4.70
C THR A 62 16.64 11.07 4.13
N LEU A 63 17.20 10.55 3.04
CA LEU A 63 16.70 9.34 2.40
C LEU A 63 16.91 8.09 3.27
N GLU A 64 18.01 8.02 4.00
CA GLU A 64 18.29 6.94 4.96
C GLU A 64 17.27 6.94 6.10
N VAL A 65 16.95 8.11 6.66
CA VAL A 65 15.91 8.24 7.69
C VAL A 65 14.53 7.83 7.14
N ILE A 66 14.17 8.28 5.93
CA ILE A 66 12.94 7.86 5.26
C ILE A 66 12.89 6.33 5.11
N ALA A 67 13.99 5.70 4.68
CA ALA A 67 14.05 4.24 4.52
C ALA A 67 13.93 3.50 5.86
N GLN A 68 14.53 4.05 6.92
CA GLN A 68 14.39 3.52 8.28
C GLN A 68 12.93 3.59 8.76
N ASP A 69 12.29 4.74 8.66
CA ASP A 69 10.89 4.89 9.09
C ASP A 69 9.95 4.03 8.24
N LEU A 70 10.25 3.87 6.94
CA LEU A 70 9.47 3.02 6.04
C LEU A 70 9.64 1.54 6.37
N THR A 71 10.82 1.15 6.88
CA THR A 71 11.06 -0.20 7.40
C THR A 71 10.13 -0.50 8.58
N GLU A 72 10.07 0.41 9.55
CA GLU A 72 9.18 0.26 10.71
C GLU A 72 7.69 0.27 10.32
N TYR A 73 7.31 1.12 9.36
CA TYR A 73 5.96 1.12 8.78
C TYR A 73 5.57 -0.25 8.21
N PHE A 74 6.44 -0.87 7.40
CA PHE A 74 6.16 -2.18 6.83
C PHE A 74 6.24 -3.30 7.87
N ALA A 75 7.18 -3.25 8.81
CA ALA A 75 7.28 -4.23 9.89
C ALA A 75 6.03 -4.22 10.78
N ALA A 76 5.57 -3.03 11.20
CA ALA A 76 4.33 -2.88 11.97
C ALA A 76 3.11 -3.40 11.19
N THR A 77 3.08 -3.21 9.87
CA THR A 77 2.02 -3.75 9.00
C THR A 77 2.05 -5.27 8.94
N ASN A 78 3.23 -5.86 8.75
CA ASN A 78 3.42 -7.31 8.66
C ASN A 78 3.02 -8.03 9.95
N GLU A 79 3.35 -7.43 11.10
CA GLU A 79 3.13 -8.01 12.43
C GLU A 79 1.75 -7.68 13.01
N GLY A 80 1.01 -6.76 12.37
CA GLY A 80 -0.25 -6.26 12.87
C GLY A 80 -0.15 -5.41 14.14
N ARG A 81 0.99 -4.72 14.33
CA ARG A 81 1.19 -3.75 15.42
C ARG A 81 0.52 -2.42 15.08
N TRP A 82 -0.81 -2.38 15.12
CA TRP A 82 -1.58 -1.23 14.64
C TRP A 82 -1.33 0.06 15.44
N ASP A 83 -1.07 -0.05 16.74
CA ASP A 83 -0.65 1.10 17.55
C ASP A 83 0.65 1.72 17.02
N ASP A 84 1.64 0.88 16.71
CA ASP A 84 2.93 1.34 16.21
C ASP A 84 2.80 1.91 14.80
N LEU A 85 2.01 1.25 13.96
CA LEU A 85 1.70 1.72 12.62
C LEU A 85 1.08 3.14 12.64
N MET A 86 0.21 3.46 13.61
CA MET A 86 -0.42 4.79 13.69
C MET A 86 0.58 5.93 13.93
N HIS A 87 1.76 5.66 14.47
CA HIS A 87 2.83 6.66 14.59
C HIS A 87 3.44 7.05 13.24
N HIS A 88 3.26 6.22 12.20
CA HIS A 88 3.73 6.49 10.85
C HIS A 88 2.62 7.06 9.95
N PHE A 89 1.47 7.45 10.50
CA PHE A 89 0.48 8.27 9.81
C PHE A 89 0.72 9.76 10.13
N PRO A 90 0.46 10.70 9.20
CA PRO A 90 0.69 12.14 9.42
C PRO A 90 -0.39 12.77 10.30
N MET A 91 -0.42 12.34 11.56
CA MET A 91 -1.43 12.74 12.54
C MET A 91 -1.34 14.21 12.92
N HIS A 92 -0.24 14.91 12.60
CA HIS A 92 -0.13 16.36 12.76
C HIS A 92 -1.16 17.12 11.93
N LYS A 93 -1.56 16.59 10.76
CA LYS A 93 -2.65 17.17 9.94
C LYS A 93 -4.04 16.94 10.53
N LYS A 94 -4.15 16.10 11.56
CA LYS A 94 -5.37 15.69 12.25
C LYS A 94 -5.24 15.85 13.77
N GLN A 95 -4.45 16.83 14.24
CA GLN A 95 -4.21 17.05 15.67
C GLN A 95 -5.51 17.04 16.47
N GLY A 96 -5.56 16.18 17.51
CA GLY A 96 -6.72 16.03 18.39
C GLY A 96 -7.84 15.13 17.85
N ASP A 97 -7.74 14.60 16.62
CA ASP A 97 -8.73 13.67 16.07
C ASP A 97 -8.48 12.23 16.54
N THR A 98 -8.71 12.00 17.82
CA THR A 98 -8.65 10.65 18.42
C THR A 98 -9.70 9.72 17.83
N THR A 99 -10.75 10.26 17.21
CA THR A 99 -11.80 9.48 16.57
C THR A 99 -11.28 8.83 15.29
N PHE A 100 -10.54 9.59 14.47
CA PHE A 100 -9.88 9.04 13.28
C PHE A 100 -8.94 7.88 13.63
N VAL A 101 -8.02 8.07 14.58
CA VAL A 101 -7.06 7.04 15.00
C VAL A 101 -7.80 5.78 15.45
N ARG A 102 -8.75 5.93 16.37
CA ARG A 102 -9.53 4.81 16.89
C ARG A 102 -10.27 4.08 15.78
N SER A 103 -10.98 4.81 14.90
CA SER A 103 -11.77 4.19 13.82
C SER A 103 -10.88 3.46 12.80
N SER A 104 -9.69 3.99 12.51
CA SER A 104 -8.72 3.35 11.62
C SER A 104 -8.17 2.07 12.23
N LYS A 105 -7.83 2.09 13.52
CA LYS A 105 -7.39 0.90 14.25
C LYS A 105 -8.46 -0.18 14.29
N GLU A 106 -9.68 0.17 14.70
CA GLU A 106 -10.81 -0.77 14.76
C GLU A 106 -11.07 -1.43 13.40
N ALA A 107 -10.92 -0.68 12.29
CA ALA A 107 -11.05 -1.23 10.95
C ALA A 107 -9.91 -2.20 10.60
N LEU A 108 -8.66 -1.85 10.92
CA LEU A 108 -7.50 -2.73 10.68
C LEU A 108 -7.59 -4.02 11.50
N GLU A 109 -7.98 -3.92 12.77
CA GLU A 109 -8.19 -5.05 13.68
C GLU A 109 -9.29 -5.98 13.13
N HIS A 110 -10.44 -5.42 12.77
CA HIS A 110 -11.58 -6.17 12.22
C HIS A 110 -11.21 -7.00 11.00
N TRP A 111 -10.46 -6.43 10.04
CA TRP A 111 -10.05 -7.18 8.84
C TRP A 111 -8.99 -8.24 9.15
N THR A 112 -8.09 -7.93 10.08
CA THR A 112 -7.05 -8.87 10.53
C THR A 112 -7.65 -10.11 11.19
N GLU A 113 -8.62 -9.91 12.09
CA GLU A 113 -9.36 -10.99 12.75
C GLU A 113 -10.15 -11.85 11.74
N ARG A 114 -10.64 -11.22 10.67
CA ARG A 114 -11.30 -11.89 9.54
C ARG A 114 -10.32 -12.49 8.54
N GLY A 115 -9.04 -12.60 8.87
CA GLY A 115 -8.06 -13.32 8.06
C GLY A 115 -7.54 -12.58 6.84
N VAL A 116 -7.65 -11.25 6.79
CA VAL A 116 -6.90 -10.43 5.82
C VAL A 116 -5.56 -10.06 6.43
N LYS A 117 -4.46 -10.28 5.70
CA LYS A 117 -3.13 -9.82 6.11
C LYS A 117 -2.41 -9.16 4.95
N ASN A 118 -1.62 -8.14 5.26
CA ASN A 118 -0.70 -7.51 4.33
C ASN A 118 0.71 -7.91 4.72
N ARG A 119 1.51 -8.37 3.77
CA ARG A 119 2.90 -8.77 4.01
C ARG A 119 3.82 -8.17 2.96
N THR A 120 4.74 -7.31 3.38
CA THR A 120 5.86 -6.84 2.56
C THR A 120 7.05 -7.75 2.79
N ALA A 121 7.55 -8.37 1.72
CA ALA A 121 8.75 -9.20 1.75
C ALA A 121 10.01 -8.39 1.44
N SER A 122 9.92 -7.43 0.51
CA SER A 122 11.03 -6.53 0.19
C SER A 122 10.55 -5.22 -0.40
N ALA A 123 11.33 -4.17 -0.17
CA ALA A 123 11.14 -2.85 -0.77
C ALA A 123 12.52 -2.21 -1.02
N GLU A 124 12.79 -1.85 -2.27
CA GLU A 124 14.01 -1.15 -2.67
C GLU A 124 13.65 0.20 -3.30
N ILE A 125 14.11 1.31 -2.69
CA ILE A 125 13.89 2.65 -3.22
C ILE A 125 14.79 2.87 -4.44
N VAL A 126 14.16 3.20 -5.57
CA VAL A 126 14.84 3.50 -6.85
C VAL A 126 14.72 4.98 -7.23
N TYR A 127 13.79 5.72 -6.62
CA TYR A 127 13.65 7.15 -6.87
C TYR A 127 13.09 7.87 -5.65
N ALA A 128 13.61 9.08 -5.40
CA ALA A 128 13.06 10.02 -4.43
C ALA A 128 13.02 11.42 -5.05
N SER A 129 11.85 12.05 -5.07
CA SER A 129 11.71 13.44 -5.56
C SER A 129 12.43 14.44 -4.65
N PRO A 130 12.56 15.73 -5.06
CA PRO A 130 12.89 16.79 -4.12
C PRO A 130 11.87 16.83 -2.98
N SER A 131 12.24 17.46 -1.87
CA SER A 131 11.28 17.84 -0.84
C SER A 131 10.44 19.02 -1.32
N PHE A 132 9.12 18.84 -1.37
CA PHE A 132 8.16 19.90 -1.68
C PHE A 132 7.46 20.34 -0.39
N THR A 133 7.47 21.65 -0.14
CA THR A 133 6.78 22.22 1.02
C THR A 133 5.26 22.26 0.77
N ASP A 134 4.49 21.77 1.74
CA ASP A 134 3.03 21.73 1.76
C ASP A 134 2.48 22.28 3.09
N GLY A 135 2.57 23.61 3.24
CA GLY A 135 2.22 24.28 4.48
C GLY A 135 3.26 24.03 5.57
N ASP A 136 2.87 23.32 6.62
CA ASP A 136 3.68 22.93 7.78
C ASP A 136 4.35 21.55 7.62
N GLN A 137 4.35 20.98 6.42
CA GLN A 137 4.99 19.70 6.15
C GLN A 137 5.84 19.72 4.88
N ASP A 138 6.81 18.83 4.84
CA ASP A 138 7.58 18.45 3.67
C ASP A 138 7.03 17.17 3.06
N VAL A 139 7.08 17.07 1.74
CA VAL A 139 6.54 15.95 0.95
C VAL A 139 7.59 15.44 -0.01
N VAL A 140 7.82 14.12 0.02
CA VAL A 140 8.70 13.41 -0.91
C VAL A 140 7.93 12.27 -1.56
N LEU A 141 7.93 12.21 -2.89
CA LEU A 141 7.44 11.08 -3.65
C LEU A 141 8.53 10.04 -3.81
N LEU A 142 8.28 8.83 -3.33
CA LEU A 142 9.16 7.69 -3.53
C LEU A 142 8.61 6.78 -4.63
N ASN A 143 9.52 6.22 -5.43
CA ASN A 143 9.23 5.06 -6.27
C ASN A 143 10.15 3.92 -5.82
N MET A 144 9.58 2.72 -5.67
CA MET A 144 10.28 1.56 -5.13
C MET A 144 9.94 0.29 -5.89
N GLN A 145 10.89 -0.62 -6.01
CA GLN A 145 10.63 -2.00 -6.38
C GLN A 145 10.09 -2.72 -5.14
N LEU A 146 8.81 -3.11 -5.19
CA LEU A 146 8.09 -3.70 -4.05
C LEU A 146 7.75 -5.16 -4.34
N SER A 147 7.97 -6.02 -3.34
CA SER A 147 7.39 -7.35 -3.22
C SER A 147 6.44 -7.39 -2.02
N HIS A 148 5.14 -7.50 -2.30
CA HIS A 148 4.09 -7.42 -1.30
C HIS A 148 2.99 -8.44 -1.56
N PHE A 149 2.28 -8.85 -0.51
CA PHE A 149 1.25 -9.87 -0.55
C PHE A 149 0.02 -9.38 0.19
N VAL A 150 -1.14 -9.46 -0.47
CA VAL A 150 -2.45 -9.30 0.19
C VAL A 150 -3.04 -10.69 0.37
N GLU A 151 -3.03 -11.19 1.60
CA GLU A 151 -3.32 -12.56 1.98
C GLU A 151 -4.72 -12.71 2.57
N PHE A 152 -5.40 -13.77 2.18
CA PHE A 152 -6.75 -14.13 2.62
C PHE A 152 -6.71 -15.55 3.19
N HIS A 153 -6.59 -15.61 4.51
CA HIS A 153 -6.52 -16.86 5.27
C HIS A 153 -7.82 -17.66 5.19
N PRO A 154 -7.80 -18.96 5.55
CA PRO A 154 -8.97 -19.84 5.41
C PRO A 154 -10.23 -19.34 6.11
N GLN A 155 -10.11 -18.62 7.24
CA GLN A 155 -11.24 -18.04 7.97
C GLN A 155 -11.85 -16.78 7.33
N TYR A 156 -11.28 -16.27 6.23
CA TYR A 156 -11.82 -15.09 5.56
C TYR A 156 -13.18 -15.36 4.92
N ASP A 157 -14.14 -14.54 5.32
CA ASP A 157 -15.58 -14.65 5.04
C ASP A 157 -16.12 -13.46 4.21
N GLY A 158 -15.25 -12.63 3.66
CA GLY A 158 -15.61 -11.50 2.79
C GLY A 158 -15.83 -11.89 1.31
N PRO A 159 -15.93 -10.89 0.41
CA PRO A 159 -16.04 -11.12 -1.04
C PRO A 159 -14.89 -11.97 -1.58
N ARG A 160 -15.14 -12.73 -2.66
CA ARG A 160 -14.13 -13.63 -3.21
C ARG A 160 -12.81 -12.88 -3.52
N PRO A 161 -11.65 -13.37 -3.03
CA PRO A 161 -10.37 -12.68 -3.21
C PRO A 161 -9.98 -12.40 -4.66
N ASP A 162 -10.24 -13.33 -5.59
CA ASP A 162 -9.99 -13.17 -7.03
C ASP A 162 -10.78 -12.02 -7.67
N GLY A 163 -11.93 -11.66 -7.10
CA GLY A 163 -12.76 -10.53 -7.52
C GLY A 163 -12.21 -9.15 -7.09
N LEU A 164 -11.14 -9.11 -6.30
CA LEU A 164 -10.59 -7.87 -5.72
C LEU A 164 -9.50 -7.22 -6.57
N LYS A 165 -9.24 -7.72 -7.79
CA LYS A 165 -8.19 -7.22 -8.69
C LYS A 165 -8.15 -5.70 -8.80
N GLY A 166 -9.30 -5.08 -9.06
CA GLY A 166 -9.38 -3.63 -9.26
C GLY A 166 -8.94 -2.83 -8.03
N MET A 167 -9.22 -3.33 -6.83
CA MET A 167 -8.82 -2.70 -5.58
C MET A 167 -7.34 -2.92 -5.27
N VAL A 168 -6.80 -4.10 -5.60
CA VAL A 168 -5.36 -4.36 -5.43
C VAL A 168 -4.55 -3.53 -6.42
N GLU A 169 -4.96 -3.48 -7.69
CA GLU A 169 -4.29 -2.67 -8.72
C GLU A 169 -4.46 -1.15 -8.51
N SER A 170 -5.52 -0.69 -7.84
CA SER A 170 -5.65 0.73 -7.48
C SER A 170 -4.59 1.13 -6.45
N ASN A 171 -4.34 0.26 -5.47
CA ASN A 171 -3.33 0.46 -4.43
C ASN A 171 -1.91 0.31 -4.98
N TYR A 172 -1.65 -0.76 -5.73
CA TYR A 172 -0.28 -1.21 -6.01
C TYR A 172 0.14 -1.05 -7.48
N GLY A 173 -0.68 -0.36 -8.28
CA GLY A 173 -0.44 -0.14 -9.69
C GLY A 173 -1.03 -1.22 -10.59
N LYS A 174 -1.51 -0.77 -11.75
CA LYS A 174 -2.13 -1.63 -12.75
C LYS A 174 -1.10 -2.59 -13.34
N GLY A 175 -1.43 -3.88 -13.39
CA GLY A 175 -0.55 -4.91 -13.95
C GLY A 175 0.53 -5.44 -13.00
N ASN A 176 0.68 -4.87 -11.80
CA ASN A 176 1.67 -5.32 -10.81
C ASN A 176 1.17 -6.48 -9.93
N ALA A 177 -0.10 -6.86 -10.04
CA ALA A 177 -0.75 -7.80 -9.13
C ALA A 177 -1.21 -9.09 -9.84
N VAL A 178 -0.85 -10.23 -9.26
CA VAL A 178 -1.22 -11.57 -9.75
C VAL A 178 -1.91 -12.34 -8.63
N TYR A 179 -3.10 -12.86 -8.90
CA TYR A 179 -3.82 -13.72 -7.96
C TYR A 179 -3.24 -15.13 -7.98
N LYS A 180 -3.04 -15.71 -6.79
CA LYS A 180 -2.53 -17.06 -6.59
C LYS A 180 -3.26 -17.75 -5.45
N GLU A 181 -3.25 -19.08 -5.49
CA GLU A 181 -3.73 -19.94 -4.41
C GLU A 181 -2.60 -20.90 -4.04
N ALA A 182 -2.30 -21.00 -2.75
CA ALA A 182 -1.35 -21.97 -2.25
C ALA A 182 -1.96 -23.38 -2.28
N PRO A 183 -1.14 -24.45 -2.33
CA PRO A 183 -1.62 -25.80 -2.07
C PRO A 183 -2.33 -25.89 -0.71
N LEU A 184 -3.36 -26.73 -0.64
CA LEU A 184 -4.11 -26.93 0.61
C LEU A 184 -3.20 -27.53 1.69
N ALA A 185 -3.06 -26.83 2.82
CA ALA A 185 -2.29 -27.32 3.95
C ALA A 185 -3.10 -28.38 4.74
N PRO A 186 -2.43 -29.37 5.37
CA PRO A 186 -3.12 -30.36 6.21
C PRO A 186 -3.92 -29.70 7.34
N GLY A 187 -5.22 -29.98 7.40
CA GLY A 187 -6.11 -29.45 8.43
C GLY A 187 -6.92 -28.22 8.00
N ASP A 188 -6.55 -27.58 6.89
CA ASP A 188 -7.32 -26.46 6.34
C ASP A 188 -8.48 -26.95 5.47
N SER A 189 -9.60 -26.23 5.53
CA SER A 189 -10.75 -26.45 4.65
C SER A 189 -10.67 -25.66 3.34
N LEU A 190 -9.82 -24.63 3.29
CA LEU A 190 -9.61 -23.75 2.14
C LEU A 190 -8.12 -23.42 2.01
N PRO A 191 -7.59 -23.26 0.78
CA PRO A 191 -6.21 -22.83 0.61
C PRO A 191 -6.00 -21.38 1.06
N LEU A 192 -4.76 -21.02 1.38
CA LEU A 192 -4.34 -19.62 1.43
C LEU A 192 -4.50 -19.03 0.03
N ARG A 193 -5.25 -17.93 -0.07
CA ARG A 193 -5.48 -17.19 -1.31
C ARG A 193 -4.81 -15.84 -1.18
N TYR A 194 -4.14 -15.37 -2.21
CA TYR A 194 -3.40 -14.12 -2.09
C TYR A 194 -3.22 -13.41 -3.43
N TRP A 195 -3.06 -12.10 -3.35
CA TRP A 195 -2.51 -11.30 -4.43
C TRP A 195 -1.04 -11.08 -4.19
N GLU A 196 -0.21 -11.50 -5.13
CA GLU A 196 1.21 -11.17 -5.17
C GLU A 196 1.40 -9.89 -5.97
N VAL A 197 1.95 -8.88 -5.31
CA VAL A 197 2.35 -7.60 -5.88
C VAL A 197 3.85 -7.65 -6.09
N ALA A 198 4.28 -7.51 -7.34
CA ALA A 198 5.69 -7.45 -7.70
C ALA A 198 5.87 -6.39 -8.78
N GLY A 199 6.50 -5.27 -8.43
CA GLY A 199 6.70 -4.18 -9.38
C GLY A 199 6.98 -2.83 -8.77
N LEU A 200 7.05 -1.83 -9.66
CA LEU A 200 7.24 -0.43 -9.29
C LEU A 200 6.01 0.10 -8.58
N ASN A 201 6.20 0.53 -7.34
CA ASN A 201 5.17 1.05 -6.47
C ASN A 201 5.58 2.43 -5.97
N ARG A 202 4.58 3.27 -5.70
CA ARG A 202 4.79 4.63 -5.22
C ARG A 202 4.22 4.78 -3.84
N ILE A 203 4.92 5.52 -3.00
CA ILE A 203 4.40 5.97 -1.71
C ILE A 203 4.79 7.43 -1.49
N TRP A 204 3.99 8.14 -0.71
CA TRP A 204 4.27 9.50 -0.30
C TRP A 204 4.85 9.47 1.10
N ALA A 205 6.08 9.96 1.25
CA ALA A 205 6.68 10.25 2.54
C ALA A 205 6.38 11.71 2.89
N VAL A 206 5.92 11.96 4.11
CA VAL A 206 5.60 13.29 4.61
C VAL A 206 6.18 13.48 6.00
N SER A 207 6.69 14.67 6.30
CA SER A 207 7.18 15.02 7.64
C SER A 207 6.75 16.42 7.99
N HIS A 208 6.37 16.66 9.25
CA HIS A 208 6.23 18.03 9.73
C HIS A 208 7.59 18.75 9.65
N VAL A 209 7.63 20.03 9.29
CA VAL A 209 8.90 20.76 9.04
C VAL A 209 9.87 20.77 10.24
N ASP A 210 9.34 20.62 11.45
CA ASP A 210 10.10 20.52 12.71
C ASP A 210 10.31 19.08 13.21
N SER A 211 10.02 18.06 12.39
CA SER A 211 10.10 16.64 12.74
C SER A 211 11.23 15.95 11.97
N ALA A 212 12.02 15.14 12.68
CA ALA A 212 12.96 14.20 12.07
C ALA A 212 12.29 12.88 11.65
N HIS A 213 11.04 12.66 12.06
CA HIS A 213 10.26 11.45 11.81
C HIS A 213 9.39 11.59 10.57
N TRP A 214 9.49 10.63 9.66
CA TRP A 214 8.69 10.55 8.44
C TRP A 214 7.50 9.61 8.59
N CYS A 215 6.36 10.09 8.10
CA CYS A 215 5.12 9.36 7.99
C CYS A 215 4.82 9.02 6.52
N PHE A 216 3.90 8.08 6.30
CA PHE A 216 3.56 7.60 4.97
C PHE A 216 2.07 7.69 4.70
N LEU A 217 1.73 8.12 3.48
CA LEU A 217 0.34 8.06 3.03
C LEU A 217 0.04 6.67 2.46
N PRO A 218 -1.06 6.03 2.88
CA PRO A 218 -1.44 4.72 2.35
C PRO A 218 -1.73 4.82 0.84
N PRO A 219 -1.61 3.73 0.07
CA PRO A 219 -1.68 3.80 -1.39
C PRO A 219 -2.98 4.40 -1.96
N ASN A 220 -4.11 4.25 -1.27
CA ASN A 220 -5.41 4.84 -1.62
C ASN A 220 -5.76 6.13 -0.82
N PHE A 221 -4.80 6.88 -0.29
CA PHE A 221 -5.08 8.03 0.59
C PHE A 221 -6.03 9.07 -0.06
N ASN A 222 -5.92 9.27 -1.38
CA ASN A 222 -6.77 10.18 -2.17
C ASN A 222 -8.25 9.79 -2.20
N GLU A 223 -8.55 8.50 -2.04
CA GLU A 223 -9.91 7.94 -2.06
C GLU A 223 -10.46 7.70 -0.64
N SER A 224 -9.65 8.01 0.38
CA SER A 224 -9.95 7.77 1.78
C SER A 224 -10.19 9.08 2.55
N GLY A 225 -10.52 8.98 3.84
CA GLY A 225 -10.60 10.13 4.76
C GLY A 225 -9.27 10.92 4.92
N ALA A 226 -8.19 10.44 4.30
CA ALA A 226 -6.87 11.06 4.26
C ALA A 226 -6.68 12.09 3.13
N ALA A 227 -7.70 12.42 2.32
CA ALA A 227 -7.59 13.40 1.24
C ALA A 227 -7.11 14.81 1.68
N GLY A 228 -7.20 15.13 2.98
CA GLY A 228 -6.66 16.37 3.56
C GLY A 228 -5.25 16.26 4.16
N MET A 229 -4.57 15.12 4.03
CA MET A 229 -3.24 14.91 4.60
C MET A 229 -2.10 15.44 3.71
N MET A 230 -2.39 15.78 2.45
CA MET A 230 -1.44 16.41 1.53
C MET A 230 -2.18 17.32 0.53
N GLY A 231 -1.62 18.50 0.28
CA GLY A 231 -2.11 19.46 -0.71
C GLY A 231 -1.88 19.01 -2.15
N ALA A 232 -2.80 19.39 -3.04
CA ALA A 232 -2.75 19.01 -4.46
C ALA A 232 -1.51 19.58 -5.20
N ASN A 233 -1.01 20.76 -4.79
CA ASN A 233 0.11 21.40 -5.46
C ASN A 233 1.41 20.58 -5.30
N ALA A 234 1.77 20.22 -4.06
CA ALA A 234 2.94 19.39 -3.79
C ALA A 234 2.86 18.03 -4.52
N MET A 235 1.68 17.41 -4.54
CA MET A 235 1.44 16.17 -5.28
C MET A 235 1.69 16.32 -6.78
N VAL A 236 1.12 17.36 -7.41
CA VAL A 236 1.24 17.60 -8.85
C VAL A 236 2.68 17.92 -9.24
N GLU A 237 3.37 18.73 -8.44
CA GLU A 237 4.77 19.08 -8.66
C GLU A 237 5.68 17.86 -8.54
N ALA A 238 5.52 17.04 -7.51
CA ALA A 238 6.29 15.81 -7.34
C ALA A 238 6.03 14.81 -8.48
N LEU A 239 4.77 14.65 -8.92
CA LEU A 239 4.43 13.80 -10.08
C LEU A 239 5.02 14.35 -11.38
N ARG A 240 5.03 15.67 -11.57
CA ARG A 240 5.65 16.31 -12.73
C ARG A 240 7.16 16.11 -12.72
N HIS A 241 7.79 16.30 -11.56
CA HIS A 241 9.22 16.07 -11.38
C HIS A 241 9.57 14.61 -11.68
N ARG A 242 8.81 13.65 -11.14
CA ARG A 242 8.99 12.22 -11.42
C ARG A 242 8.95 11.94 -12.91
N ARG A 243 7.93 12.40 -13.64
CA ARG A 243 7.84 12.16 -15.09
C ARG A 243 9.04 12.67 -15.88
N ALA A 244 9.72 13.70 -15.40
CA ALA A 244 10.88 14.29 -16.07
C ALA A 244 12.21 13.64 -15.67
N ASN A 245 12.28 13.00 -14.49
CA ASN A 245 13.55 12.62 -13.88
C ASN A 245 13.64 11.15 -13.46
N ASP A 246 12.53 10.46 -13.19
CA ASP A 246 12.53 9.05 -12.83
C ASP A 246 12.59 8.19 -14.12
N PRO A 247 13.70 7.47 -14.39
CA PRO A 247 13.84 6.63 -15.58
C PRO A 247 12.84 5.47 -15.61
N THR A 248 12.21 5.17 -14.46
CA THR A 248 11.19 4.14 -14.33
C THR A 248 9.77 4.67 -14.51
N SER A 249 9.60 5.98 -14.78
CA SER A 249 8.26 6.61 -14.87
C SER A 249 7.42 6.22 -16.09
N GLU A 250 8.05 5.67 -17.12
CA GLU A 250 7.40 5.17 -18.34
C GLU A 250 7.01 3.68 -18.27
N ARG A 251 7.45 2.97 -17.23
CA ARG A 251 7.14 1.56 -16.97
C ARG A 251 5.88 1.43 -16.13
#